data_AF-A0A931STY3-F1
#
_entry.id   AF-A0A931STY3-F1
#
_cell.length_a   1.000
_cell.length_b   1.000
_cell.length_c   1.000
_cell.angle_alpha   90.00
_cell.angle_beta   90.00
_cell.angle_gamma   90.00
#
_symmetry.space_group_name_H-M   'P 1'
#
loop_
_entity.id
_entity.type
_entity.pdbx_description
1 polymer ?
#
loop_
_entity_poly.entity_id
_entity_poly.type
_entity_poly.pdbx_seq_one_letter_code
_entity_poly.pdbx_strand_id
1 'polypeptide(L)' 'MSTLRGRSIGFLWNSKPNGDVLFTELEESLRRDHRIGASLHLSKPSSSLPAAKELIARLASSVSAVIVGIGD' A
#
# COMPACT_ATOMS: atom_id res chain seq x y z
N MET A 1 -7.67 12.62 17.68
CA MET A 1 -7.51 11.23 17.19
C MET A 1 -7.42 11.25 15.67
N SER A 2 -6.42 10.60 15.07
CA SER A 2 -6.28 10.49 13.61
C SER A 2 -7.15 9.33 13.08
N THR A 3 -8.00 9.60 12.09
CA THR A 3 -8.85 8.60 11.42
C THR A 3 -8.37 8.34 9.99
N LEU A 4 -8.58 7.13 9.48
CA LEU A 4 -8.32 6.76 8.08
C LEU A 4 -9.49 7.11 7.14
N ARG A 5 -10.63 7.53 7.67
CA ARG A 5 -11.82 7.87 6.87
C ARG A 5 -11.50 8.95 5.85
N GLY A 6 -11.84 8.68 4.59
CA GLY A 6 -11.62 9.58 3.45
C GLY A 6 -10.14 9.77 3.07
N ARG A 7 -9.19 9.17 3.79
CA ARG A 7 -7.76 9.29 3.48
C ARG A 7 -7.38 8.36 2.33
N SER A 8 -6.40 8.78 1.56
CA SER A 8 -5.76 7.93 0.56
C SER A 8 -4.69 7.05 1.21
N ILE A 9 -4.68 5.75 0.88
CA ILE A 9 -3.74 4.76 1.43
C ILE A 9 -2.92 4.16 0.30
N GLY A 10 -1.59 4.16 0.46
CA GLY A 10 -0.68 3.50 -0.47
C GLY A 10 -0.36 2.09 -0.02
N PHE A 11 -0.13 1.20 -0.98
CA PHE A 11 0.36 -0.15 -0.76
C PHE A 11 1.68 -0.30 -1.52
N LEU A 12 2.72 -0.73 -0.81
CA LEU A 12 4.02 -1.05 -1.39
C LEU A 12 4.40 -2.47 -1.01
N TRP A 13 4.52 -3.35 -2.00
CA TRP A 13 4.77 -4.76 -1.74
C TRP A 13 5.92 -5.35 -2.57
N ASN A 14 6.37 -6.53 -2.17
CA ASN A 14 7.64 -7.14 -2.58
C ASN A 14 7.51 -8.22 -3.68
N SER A 15 6.36 -8.30 -4.36
CA SER A 15 6.11 -9.19 -5.50
C SER A 15 6.16 -10.70 -5.18
N LYS A 16 5.98 -11.09 -3.91
CA LYS A 16 5.92 -12.51 -3.52
C LYS A 16 4.60 -13.18 -3.90
N PRO A 17 4.58 -14.51 -4.13
CA PRO A 17 3.34 -15.22 -4.44
C PRO A 17 2.22 -14.89 -3.45
N ASN A 18 1.01 -14.65 -3.99
CA ASN A 18 -0.22 -14.32 -3.25
C ASN A 18 -0.21 -12.98 -2.50
N GLY A 19 0.83 -12.16 -2.65
CA GLY A 19 0.85 -10.82 -2.05
C GLY A 19 -0.26 -9.94 -2.59
N ASP A 20 -0.51 -10.01 -3.89
CA ASP A 20 -1.61 -9.34 -4.58
C ASP A 20 -2.99 -9.67 -3.97
N VAL A 21 -3.23 -10.95 -3.66
CA VAL A 21 -4.47 -11.40 -3.00
C VAL A 21 -4.60 -10.80 -1.61
N LEU A 22 -3.54 -10.90 -0.78
CA LEU A 22 -3.53 -10.34 0.58
C LEU A 22 -3.80 -8.82 0.58
N PHE A 23 -3.14 -8.10 -0.32
CA PHE A 23 -3.27 -6.64 -0.42
C PHE A 23 -4.65 -6.21 -0.93
N THR A 24 -5.28 -7.01 -1.79
CA THR A 24 -6.65 -6.78 -2.25
C THR A 24 -7.64 -6.94 -1.09
N GLU A 25 -7.57 -8.06 -0.35
CA GLU A 25 -8.44 -8.31 0.81
C GLU A 25 -8.26 -7.23 1.90
N LEU A 26 -7.02 -6.79 2.12
CA LEU A 26 -6.73 -5.72 3.07
C LEU A 26 -7.34 -4.38 2.63
N GLU A 27 -7.25 -4.03 1.34
CA GLU A 27 -7.93 -2.83 0.83
C GLU A 27 -9.44 -2.90 1.04
N GLU A 28 -10.06 -4.03 0.72
CA GLU A 28 -11.49 -4.22 0.89
C GLU A 28 -11.91 -4.05 2.35
N SER A 29 -11.14 -4.61 3.28
CA SER A 29 -11.33 -4.45 4.72
C SER A 29 -11.23 -2.98 5.15
N LEU A 30 -10.20 -2.26 4.67
CA LEU A 30 -10.03 -0.84 4.97
C LEU A 30 -11.15 0.04 4.40
N ARG A 31 -11.67 -0.29 3.20
CA ARG A 31 -12.81 0.42 2.61
C ARG A 31 -14.09 0.18 3.41
N ARG A 32 -14.36 -1.07 3.77
CA ARG A 32 -15.57 -1.47 4.50
C ARG A 32 -15.59 -0.89 5.92
N ASP A 33 -14.51 -1.09 6.66
CA ASP A 33 -14.50 -0.88 8.11
C ASP A 33 -13.99 0.52 8.49
N HIS A 34 -13.10 1.09 7.67
CA HIS A 34 -12.48 2.40 7.92
C HIS A 34 -12.86 3.49 6.91
N ARG A 35 -13.57 3.14 5.82
CA ARG A 35 -14.06 4.07 4.79
C ARG A 35 -12.95 4.96 4.20
N ILE A 36 -11.83 4.34 3.83
CA ILE A 36 -10.74 5.04 3.12
C ILE A 36 -11.25 5.60 1.77
N GLY A 37 -10.64 6.67 1.28
CA GLY A 37 -11.10 7.35 0.05
C GLY A 37 -10.56 6.71 -1.22
N ALA A 38 -9.23 6.69 -1.37
CA ALA A 38 -8.54 6.18 -2.55
C ALA A 38 -7.39 5.25 -2.15
N SER A 39 -6.96 4.41 -3.08
CA SER A 39 -5.82 3.51 -2.92
C SER A 39 -4.81 3.69 -4.05
N LEU A 40 -3.53 3.48 -3.75
CA LEU A 40 -2.44 3.45 -4.74
C LEU A 40 -1.58 2.22 -4.51
N HIS A 41 -1.61 1.27 -5.44
CA HIS A 41 -0.79 0.06 -5.39
C HIS A 41 0.47 0.22 -6.22
N LEU A 42 1.63 0.01 -5.60
CA LEU A 42 2.92 -0.08 -6.26
C LEU A 42 3.64 -1.35 -5.81
N SER A 43 4.43 -1.93 -6.70
CA SER A 43 5.27 -3.08 -6.39
C SER A 43 6.74 -2.78 -6.67
N LYS A 44 7.61 -3.45 -5.92
CA LYS A 44 9.03 -3.51 -6.24
C LYS A 44 9.27 -4.58 -7.32
N PRO A 45 10.28 -4.41 -8.19
CA PRO A 45 10.62 -5.42 -9.19
C PRO A 45 11.06 -6.76 -8.57
N SER A 46 11.60 -6.74 -7.36
CA SER A 46 11.99 -7.94 -6.60
C SER A 46 11.96 -7.66 -5.10
N SER A 47 11.80 -8.71 -4.30
CA SER A 47 11.85 -8.65 -2.84
C SER A 47 13.21 -8.20 -2.32
N SER A 48 14.30 -8.65 -2.96
CA SER A 48 15.69 -8.42 -2.56
C SER A 48 16.23 -7.03 -2.92
N LEU A 49 15.48 -6.25 -3.69
CA LEU A 49 15.88 -4.90 -4.10
C LEU A 49 15.08 -3.83 -3.35
N PRO A 50 15.67 -2.67 -3.03
CA PRO A 50 14.92 -1.54 -2.51
C PRO A 50 13.91 -1.04 -3.55
N ALA A 51 12.84 -0.38 -3.09
CA ALA A 51 11.95 0.33 -4.01
C ALA A 51 12.71 1.48 -4.67
N ALA A 52 12.45 1.72 -5.95
CA ALA A 52 13.02 2.86 -6.66
C ALA A 52 12.60 4.17 -5.97
N LYS A 53 13.50 5.17 -5.95
CA LYS A 53 13.25 6.45 -5.24
C LYS A 53 12.01 7.15 -5.78
N GLU A 54 11.74 6.98 -7.07
CA GLU A 54 10.60 7.55 -7.77
C GLU A 54 9.28 6.96 -7.26
N LEU A 55 9.25 5.66 -6.93
CA LEU A 55 8.07 5.01 -6.33
C LEU A 55 7.82 5.54 -4.92
N ILE A 56 8.88 5.71 -4.13
CA ILE A 56 8.80 6.29 -2.78
C ILE A 56 8.31 7.73 -2.84
N ALA A 57 8.86 8.56 -3.72
CA ALA A 57 8.43 9.94 -3.92
C ALA A 57 6.96 10.02 -4.36
N ARG A 58 6.53 9.12 -5.25
CA ARG A 58 5.12 9.01 -5.66
C ARG A 58 4.22 8.68 -4.48
N LEU A 59 4.57 7.72 -3.62
CA LEU A 59 3.80 7.42 -2.42
C LEU A 59 3.74 8.62 -1.47
N ALA A 60 4.88 9.23 -1.16
CA ALA A 60 4.97 10.36 -0.24
C ALA A 60 4.14 11.58 -0.68
N SER A 61 4.00 11.80 -2.00
CA SER A 61 3.22 12.90 -2.56
C SER A 61 1.73 12.58 -2.77
N SER A 62 1.34 11.31 -2.80
CA SER A 62 0.01 10.90 -3.28
C SER A 62 -0.91 10.36 -2.17
N VAL A 63 -0.35 9.88 -1.07
CA VAL A 63 -1.13 9.17 -0.04
C VAL A 63 -0.87 9.70 1.35
N SER A 64 -1.86 9.54 2.23
CA SER A 64 -1.78 9.97 3.63
C SER A 64 -1.00 8.99 4.52
N ALA A 65 -0.93 7.73 4.12
CA ALA A 65 -0.19 6.67 4.80
C ALA A 65 0.14 5.55 3.81
N VAL A 66 1.16 4.74 4.12
CA VAL A 66 1.59 3.61 3.30
C VAL A 66 1.61 2.34 4.13
N ILE A 67 1.03 1.26 3.60
CA ILE A 67 1.17 -0.09 4.12
C ILE A 67 2.28 -0.78 3.32
N VAL A 68 3.33 -1.23 4.00
CA VAL A 68 4.48 -1.88 3.39
C VAL A 68 4.44 -3.37 3.68
N GLY A 69 4.38 -4.19 2.63
CA GLY A 69 4.46 -5.65 2.74
C GLY A 69 5.88 -6.09 3.04
N ILE A 70 6.15 -6.45 4.29
CA ILE A 70 7.42 -7.02 4.74
C ILE A 70 7.16 -8.47 5.13
N GLY A 71 7.90 -9.41 4.54
CA GLY A 71 7.83 -10.83 4.85
C GLY A 71 9.01 -11.57 4.24
N ASP A 72 9.45 -12.65 4.90
CA ASP A 72 10.58 -13.53 4.54
C ASP A 72 10.17 -14.71 3.64
#